data_AF-A0A328YHF7-F1
#
_entry.id   AF-A0A328YHF7-F1
#
_cell.length_a   1.000
_cell.length_b   1.000
_cell.length_c   1.000
_cell.angle_alpha   90.00
_cell.angle_beta   90.00
_cell.angle_gamma   90.00
#
_symmetry.space_group_name_H-M   'P 1'
#
loop_
_entity.id
_entity.type
_entity.pdbx_description
1 polymer ?
#
loop_
_entity_poly.entity_id
_entity_poly.type
_entity_poly.pdbx_seq_one_letter_code
_entity_poly.pdbx_strand_id
1 'polypeptide(L)'
;MTNRRVTIQTPLGEALQFRQLEGVEELSVLSALEIDLLSKDSSVDPKALLGQTSTVVIETEGQGRRYLDGIVTAFGMRGQDTSAQFSYRLTLQPWLWLATRRTDFKIFQEMDVPAIVEQVLSRYGKPFTRRLSRGYRTRPYTVQYHESDYQFISRLCEAEGIYWYVEHESGSHTVVFADDVVGSHSPLPGGHVIPFYP
;
A
#
# COMPACT_ATOMS: atom_id res chain seq x y z
N MET A 1 -11.49 25.26 -14.21
CA MET A 1 -10.95 24.00 -13.65
C MET A 1 -9.79 24.38 -12.74
N THR A 2 -9.92 24.15 -11.44
CA THR A 2 -8.92 24.54 -10.45
C THR A 2 -7.66 23.70 -10.68
N ASN A 3 -6.52 24.35 -10.92
CA ASN A 3 -5.22 23.73 -11.19
C ASN A 3 -4.70 23.05 -9.91
N ARG A 4 -5.25 21.88 -9.55
CA ARG A 4 -4.90 21.14 -8.34
C ARG A 4 -3.75 20.17 -8.64
N ARG A 5 -2.60 20.43 -8.03
CA ARG A 5 -1.40 19.58 -8.13
C ARG A 5 -1.56 18.19 -7.50
N VAL A 6 -2.54 18.03 -6.61
CA VAL A 6 -2.86 16.74 -5.99
C VAL A 6 -4.35 16.44 -6.18
N THR A 7 -4.64 15.25 -6.68
CA THR A 7 -5.98 14.75 -6.92
C THR A 7 -6.10 13.31 -6.42
N ILE A 8 -7.33 12.81 -6.35
CA ILE A 8 -7.59 11.42 -5.97
C ILE A 8 -8.53 10.80 -7.00
N GLN A 9 -8.23 9.57 -7.39
CA GLN A 9 -9.07 8.71 -8.22
C GLN A 9 -9.74 7.70 -7.31
N THR A 10 -11.07 7.67 -7.32
CA THR A 10 -11.88 6.75 -6.52
C THR A 10 -12.97 6.13 -7.39
N PRO A 11 -13.58 4.99 -6.98
CA PRO A 11 -14.74 4.43 -7.65
C PRO A 11 -15.94 5.40 -7.80
N LEU A 12 -16.00 6.45 -6.97
CA LEU A 12 -17.06 7.46 -6.98
C LEU A 12 -16.77 8.65 -7.92
N GLY A 13 -15.67 8.61 -8.69
CA GLY A 13 -15.31 9.66 -9.64
C GLY A 13 -15.11 11.02 -8.98
N GLU A 14 -15.75 12.06 -9.53
CA GLU A 14 -15.58 13.45 -9.08
C GLU A 14 -16.38 13.81 -7.81
N ALA A 15 -17.12 12.86 -7.23
CA ALA A 15 -17.92 13.10 -6.03
C ALA A 15 -17.08 13.44 -4.79
N LEU A 16 -15.82 13.00 -4.77
CA LEU A 16 -14.86 13.24 -3.68
C LEU A 16 -13.66 14.04 -4.20
N GLN A 17 -13.37 15.13 -3.52
CA GLN A 17 -12.28 16.02 -3.87
C GLN A 17 -11.17 15.95 -2.83
N PHE A 18 -9.93 15.78 -3.29
CA PHE A 18 -8.76 15.80 -2.42
C PHE A 18 -8.64 17.13 -1.66
N ARG A 19 -8.35 17.05 -0.35
CA ARG A 19 -8.02 18.20 0.49
C ARG A 19 -6.62 18.08 1.10
N GLN A 20 -6.31 16.95 1.72
CA GLN A 20 -5.05 16.75 2.44
C GLN A 20 -4.71 15.26 2.51
N LEU A 21 -3.42 14.94 2.55
CA LEU A 21 -2.91 13.61 2.84
C LEU A 21 -1.85 13.72 3.93
N GLU A 22 -1.91 12.81 4.89
CA GLU A 22 -0.91 12.59 5.92
C GLU A 22 -0.62 11.10 5.99
N GLY A 23 0.65 10.72 6.10
CA GLY A 23 1.01 9.32 6.18
C GLY A 23 2.50 9.12 6.41
N VAL A 24 2.84 7.94 6.92
CA VAL A 24 4.21 7.48 7.15
C VAL A 24 4.39 6.17 6.39
N GLU A 25 5.50 6.08 5.66
CA GLU A 25 5.93 4.86 4.99
C GLU A 25 7.32 4.50 5.51
N GLU A 26 7.49 3.25 5.90
CA GLU A 26 8.77 2.70 6.35
C GLU A 26 8.99 1.37 5.63
N LEU A 27 10.26 0.98 5.45
CA LEU A 27 10.58 -0.32 4.86
C LEU A 27 10.02 -1.44 5.74
N SER A 28 9.36 -2.40 5.11
CA SER A 28 8.71 -3.54 5.74
C SER A 28 7.56 -3.24 6.72
N VAL A 29 7.07 -2.00 6.76
CA VAL A 29 5.94 -1.60 7.62
C VAL A 29 4.72 -1.29 6.78
N LEU A 30 3.55 -1.74 7.21
CA LEU A 30 2.29 -1.39 6.58
C LEU A 30 2.01 0.10 6.74
N SER A 31 2.11 0.85 5.65
CA SER A 31 1.72 2.25 5.63
C SER A 31 0.21 2.42 5.83
N ALA A 32 -0.14 3.57 6.41
CA ALA A 32 -1.51 4.05 6.49
C ALA A 32 -1.51 5.53 6.08
N LEU A 33 -2.10 5.79 4.92
CA LEU A 33 -2.23 7.14 4.38
C LEU A 33 -3.64 7.65 4.71
N GLU A 34 -3.72 8.64 5.58
CA GLU A 34 -4.94 9.32 5.98
C GLU A 34 -5.22 10.46 4.99
N ILE A 35 -6.34 10.38 4.29
CA ILE A 35 -6.70 11.33 3.25
C ILE A 35 -8.00 12.04 3.64
N ASP A 36 -7.92 13.35 3.79
CA ASP A 36 -9.09 14.20 3.95
C ASP A 36 -9.64 14.60 2.59
N LEU A 37 -10.97 14.47 2.46
CA LEU A 37 -11.74 14.64 1.25
C LEU A 37 -12.89 15.61 1.49
N LEU A 38 -13.31 16.31 0.44
CA LEU A 38 -14.48 17.18 0.43
C LEU A 38 -15.52 16.65 -0.56
N SER A 39 -16.78 16.69 -0.16
CA SER A 39 -17.92 16.42 -1.04
C SER A 39 -19.02 17.46 -0.85
N LYS A 40 -19.85 17.66 -1.88
CA LYS A 40 -21.13 18.37 -1.73
C LYS A 40 -22.24 17.46 -1.20
N ASP A 41 -22.01 16.16 -1.23
CA ASP A 41 -22.97 15.14 -0.77
C ASP A 41 -22.67 14.76 0.70
N SER A 42 -23.69 14.85 1.55
CA SER A 42 -23.64 14.42 2.95
C SER A 42 -23.89 12.92 3.17
N SER A 43 -24.21 12.19 2.09
CA SER A 43 -24.70 10.82 2.13
C SER A 43 -23.89 9.85 1.26
N VAL A 44 -22.59 10.10 1.11
CA VAL A 44 -21.69 9.23 0.35
C VAL A 44 -21.68 7.83 0.96
N ASP A 45 -22.11 6.80 0.20
CA ASP A 45 -22.17 5.42 0.66
C ASP A 45 -20.76 4.84 0.90
N PRO A 46 -20.37 4.52 2.14
CA PRO A 46 -19.07 3.93 2.44
C PRO A 46 -18.83 2.60 1.73
N LYS A 47 -19.89 1.83 1.44
CA LYS A 47 -19.76 0.51 0.79
C LYS A 47 -19.23 0.59 -0.63
N ALA A 48 -19.40 1.74 -1.29
CA ALA A 48 -18.86 1.97 -2.62
C ALA A 48 -17.33 2.12 -2.62
N LEU A 49 -16.72 2.42 -1.46
CA LEU A 49 -15.28 2.64 -1.32
C LEU A 49 -14.57 1.54 -0.54
N LEU A 50 -15.16 1.06 0.56
CA LEU A 50 -14.50 0.10 1.45
C LEU A 50 -14.07 -1.17 0.70
N GLY A 51 -12.79 -1.53 0.84
CA GLY A 51 -12.18 -2.68 0.16
C GLY A 51 -11.87 -2.47 -1.32
N GLN A 52 -12.29 -1.36 -1.92
CA GLN A 52 -11.91 -0.97 -3.29
C GLN A 52 -10.55 -0.27 -3.30
N THR A 53 -9.96 -0.15 -4.49
CA THR A 53 -8.74 0.62 -4.67
C THR A 53 -9.03 2.10 -4.87
N SER A 54 -8.08 2.95 -4.48
CA SER A 54 -8.09 4.37 -4.78
C SER A 54 -6.65 4.87 -4.92
N THR A 55 -6.44 5.84 -5.79
CA THR A 55 -5.10 6.32 -6.13
C THR A 55 -5.01 7.82 -5.93
N VAL A 56 -4.10 8.28 -5.08
CA VAL A 56 -3.72 9.68 -5.02
C VAL A 56 -2.72 9.96 -6.13
N VAL A 57 -2.98 11.00 -6.91
CA VAL A 57 -2.13 11.44 -8.02
C VAL A 57 -1.49 12.78 -7.64
N ILE A 58 -0.16 12.80 -7.61
CA ILE A 58 0.64 13.96 -7.25
C ILE A 58 1.41 14.38 -8.51
N GLU A 59 1.16 15.59 -8.99
CA GLU A 59 1.95 16.19 -10.06
C GLU A 59 3.34 16.58 -9.53
N THR A 60 4.39 16.08 -10.18
CA THR A 60 5.77 16.41 -9.85
C THR A 60 6.32 17.49 -10.79
N GLU A 61 7.46 18.08 -10.42
CA GLU A 61 8.17 18.96 -11.34
C GLU A 61 8.55 18.22 -12.63
N GLY A 62 8.55 18.92 -13.77
CA GLY A 62 8.89 18.33 -15.07
C GLY A 62 7.79 17.48 -15.74
N GLN A 63 6.51 17.73 -15.44
CA GLN A 63 5.34 17.03 -16.01
C GLN A 63 5.20 15.54 -15.61
N GLY A 64 5.97 15.09 -14.61
CA GLY A 64 5.82 13.75 -14.04
C GLY A 64 4.61 13.62 -13.12
N ARG A 65 4.25 12.37 -12.81
CA ARG A 65 3.20 12.03 -11.83
C ARG A 65 3.72 10.96 -10.89
N ARG A 66 3.51 11.16 -9.60
CA ARG A 66 3.65 10.12 -8.57
C ARG A 66 2.27 9.61 -8.19
N TYR A 67 2.14 8.30 -8.09
CA TYR A 67 0.93 7.64 -7.65
C TYR A 67 1.13 7.12 -6.23
N LEU A 68 0.08 7.17 -5.43
CA LEU A 68 -0.03 6.45 -4.15
C LEU A 68 -1.35 5.68 -4.22
N ASP A 69 -1.25 4.44 -4.66
CA ASP A 69 -2.37 3.50 -4.77
C ASP A 69 -2.45 2.57 -3.56
N GLY A 70 -3.67 2.26 -3.14
CA GLY A 70 -3.91 1.30 -2.07
C GLY A 70 -5.37 0.87 -2.02
N ILE A 71 -5.69 0.03 -1.04
CA ILE A 71 -7.05 -0.35 -0.68
C ILE A 71 -7.60 0.58 0.40
N VAL A 72 -8.89 0.92 0.29
CA VAL A 72 -9.59 1.72 1.29
C VAL A 72 -9.97 0.83 2.47
N THR A 73 -9.32 1.00 3.61
CA THR A 73 -9.53 0.18 4.81
C THR A 73 -10.48 0.84 5.83
N ALA A 74 -10.59 2.16 5.78
CA ALA A 74 -11.57 2.92 6.54
C ALA A 74 -12.07 4.12 5.73
N PHE A 75 -13.34 4.47 5.90
CA PHE A 75 -13.95 5.65 5.30
C PHE A 75 -15.10 6.16 6.17
N GLY A 76 -15.21 7.48 6.34
CA GLY A 76 -16.32 8.08 7.07
C GLY A 76 -16.38 9.59 7.00
N MET A 77 -17.56 10.15 7.27
CA MET A 77 -17.76 11.60 7.37
C MET A 77 -17.14 12.13 8.65
N ARG A 78 -16.33 13.20 8.56
CA ARG A 78 -15.74 13.90 9.70
C ARG A 78 -16.62 15.04 10.21
N GLY A 79 -17.44 15.63 9.34
CA GLY A 79 -18.37 16.69 9.68
C GLY A 79 -18.64 17.62 8.50
N GLN A 80 -19.32 18.72 8.77
CA GLN A 80 -19.61 19.75 7.78
C GLN A 80 -18.51 20.83 7.84
N ASP A 81 -17.83 21.08 6.72
CA ASP A 81 -16.74 22.06 6.61
C ASP A 81 -17.32 23.46 6.34
N THR A 82 -18.30 23.54 5.44
CA THR A 82 -19.08 24.76 5.16
C THR A 82 -20.56 24.42 4.94
N SER A 83 -21.43 25.42 4.82
CA SER A 83 -22.86 25.21 4.56
C SER A 83 -23.15 24.33 3.34
N ALA A 84 -22.22 24.23 2.38
CA ALA A 84 -22.36 23.45 1.15
C ALA A 84 -21.30 22.35 0.95
N GLN A 85 -20.42 22.09 1.94
CA GLN A 85 -19.38 21.07 1.82
C GLN A 85 -19.24 20.22 3.09
N PHE A 86 -19.13 18.92 2.89
CA PHE A 86 -18.92 17.90 3.91
C PHE A 86 -17.51 17.33 3.79
N SER A 87 -16.88 17.14 4.95
CA SER A 87 -15.55 16.56 5.08
C SER A 87 -15.66 15.06 5.34
N TYR A 88 -14.85 14.28 4.63
CA TYR A 88 -14.71 12.84 4.80
C TYR A 88 -13.24 12.50 5.03
N ARG A 89 -12.99 11.38 5.70
CA ARG A 89 -11.65 10.80 5.79
C ARG A 89 -11.65 9.39 5.24
N LEU A 90 -10.60 9.09 4.49
CA LEU A 90 -10.29 7.80 3.90
C LEU A 90 -8.92 7.34 4.41
N THR A 91 -8.81 6.09 4.86
CA THR A 91 -7.52 5.45 5.15
C THR A 91 -7.17 4.52 4.00
N LEU A 92 -6.01 4.78 3.38
CA LEU A 92 -5.47 4.01 2.26
C LEU A 92 -4.27 3.19 2.74
N GLN A 93 -4.29 1.88 2.48
CA GLN A 93 -3.22 0.95 2.87
C GLN A 93 -2.86 0.02 1.72
N PRO A 94 -1.64 -0.54 1.65
CA PRO A 94 -1.34 -1.56 0.65
C PRO A 94 -2.22 -2.80 0.87
N TRP A 95 -2.48 -3.55 -0.20
CA TRP A 95 -3.30 -4.76 -0.15
C TRP A 95 -2.77 -5.79 0.86
N LEU A 96 -1.46 -5.76 1.15
CA LEU A 96 -0.82 -6.60 2.16
C LEU A 96 -1.46 -6.45 3.54
N TRP A 97 -2.11 -5.32 3.82
CA TRP A 97 -2.92 -5.14 5.02
C TRP A 97 -4.02 -6.21 5.16
N LEU A 98 -4.58 -6.73 4.06
CA LEU A 98 -5.56 -7.83 4.11
C LEU A 98 -4.97 -9.09 4.76
N ALA A 99 -3.65 -9.29 4.68
CA ALA A 99 -2.97 -10.39 5.36
C ALA A 99 -2.97 -10.26 6.89
N THR A 100 -3.27 -9.07 7.42
CA THR A 100 -3.49 -8.88 8.87
C THR A 100 -4.90 -9.29 9.31
N ARG A 101 -5.85 -9.44 8.38
CA ARG A 101 -7.26 -9.75 8.66
C ARG A 101 -7.54 -11.25 8.75
N ARG A 102 -6.53 -12.08 8.55
CA ARG A 102 -6.63 -13.54 8.59
C ARG A 102 -5.56 -14.10 9.51
N THR A 103 -5.98 -15.02 10.39
CA THR A 103 -5.12 -15.84 11.26
C THR A 103 -5.29 -17.30 10.86
N ASP A 104 -4.21 -18.08 10.92
CA ASP A 104 -4.22 -19.49 10.48
C ASP A 104 -3.36 -20.41 11.37
N PHE A 105 -3.54 -21.71 11.21
CA PHE A 105 -2.67 -22.77 11.73
C PHE A 105 -2.25 -23.66 10.56
N LYS A 106 -1.00 -23.51 10.11
CA LYS A 106 -0.53 -24.20 8.91
C LYS A 106 0.91 -24.66 9.04
N ILE A 107 1.17 -25.84 8.48
CA ILE A 107 2.49 -26.46 8.42
C ILE A 107 3.02 -26.34 6.98
N PHE A 108 4.29 -25.97 6.87
CA PHE A 108 5.07 -25.91 5.65
C PHE A 108 6.28 -26.82 5.82
N GLN A 109 6.50 -27.76 4.89
CA GLN A 109 7.57 -28.76 4.98
C GLN A 109 8.43 -28.69 3.73
N GLU A 110 9.74 -28.84 3.91
CA GLU A 110 10.71 -28.86 2.80
C GLU A 110 10.61 -27.64 1.86
N MET A 111 10.37 -26.45 2.43
CA MET A 111 10.23 -25.19 1.69
C MET A 111 11.20 -24.13 2.19
N ASP A 112 11.70 -23.29 1.27
CA ASP A 112 12.40 -22.07 1.63
C ASP A 112 11.43 -20.93 1.96
N VAL A 113 11.94 -19.83 2.52
CA VAL A 113 11.10 -18.70 2.92
C VAL A 113 10.41 -18.03 1.73
N PRO A 114 11.06 -17.73 0.60
CA PRO A 114 10.38 -17.18 -0.57
C PRO A 114 9.20 -18.04 -1.07
N ALA A 115 9.35 -19.36 -1.11
CA ALA A 115 8.27 -20.27 -1.50
C ALA A 115 7.11 -20.26 -0.50
N ILE A 116 7.40 -20.19 0.81
CA ILE A 116 6.38 -20.05 1.85
C ILE A 116 5.61 -18.74 1.68
N VAL A 117 6.31 -17.61 1.50
CA VAL A 117 5.70 -16.29 1.28
C VAL A 117 4.81 -16.31 0.05
N GLU A 118 5.29 -16.88 -1.06
CA GLU A 118 4.50 -17.02 -2.29
C GLU A 118 3.24 -17.87 -2.06
N GLN A 119 3.35 -19.01 -1.38
CA GLN A 119 2.20 -19.87 -1.10
C GLN A 119 1.16 -19.19 -0.18
N VAL A 120 1.60 -18.41 0.80
CA VAL A 120 0.71 -17.65 1.69
C VAL A 120 0.02 -16.52 0.92
N LEU A 121 0.77 -15.75 0.13
CA LEU A 121 0.27 -14.53 -0.51
C LEU A 121 -0.53 -14.77 -1.80
N SER A 122 -0.27 -15.87 -2.53
CA SER A 122 -0.97 -16.17 -3.79
C SER A 122 -2.49 -16.25 -3.63
N ARG A 123 -2.98 -16.61 -2.44
CA ARG A 123 -4.42 -16.70 -2.15
C ARG A 123 -5.18 -15.38 -2.26
N TYR A 124 -4.48 -14.25 -2.10
CA TYR A 124 -5.11 -12.93 -2.12
C TYR A 124 -5.41 -12.47 -3.55
N GLY A 125 -4.79 -13.10 -4.57
CA GLY A 125 -4.95 -12.71 -5.97
C GLY A 125 -4.50 -11.27 -6.22
N LYS A 126 -3.49 -10.81 -5.48
CA LYS A 126 -2.95 -9.45 -5.54
C LYS A 126 -1.48 -9.46 -5.99
N PRO A 127 -1.01 -8.40 -6.66
CA PRO A 127 0.32 -8.37 -7.23
C PRO A 127 1.41 -8.25 -6.15
N PHE A 128 2.37 -9.17 -6.22
CA PHE A 128 3.67 -9.05 -5.56
C PHE A 128 4.76 -9.59 -6.48
N THR A 129 5.99 -9.20 -6.23
CA THR A 129 7.16 -9.70 -6.95
C THR A 129 8.35 -9.91 -6.03
N ARG A 130 9.29 -10.74 -6.49
CA ARG A 130 10.51 -11.09 -5.77
C ARG A 130 11.71 -10.52 -6.53
N ARG A 131 12.40 -9.56 -5.93
CA ARG A 131 13.72 -9.07 -6.35
C ARG A 131 14.77 -9.59 -5.38
N LEU A 132 14.92 -10.92 -5.38
CA LEU A 132 15.81 -11.63 -4.47
C LEU A 132 17.01 -12.15 -5.25
N SER A 133 18.20 -11.85 -4.77
CA SER A 133 19.48 -12.21 -5.41
C SER A 133 20.16 -13.40 -4.74
N ARG A 134 19.79 -13.71 -3.49
CA ARG A 134 20.42 -14.73 -2.66
C ARG A 134 19.70 -16.08 -2.79
N GLY A 135 20.43 -17.16 -2.50
CA GLY A 135 19.84 -18.46 -2.23
C GLY A 135 19.35 -18.55 -0.78
N TYR A 136 18.18 -19.14 -0.57
CA TYR A 136 17.57 -19.30 0.75
C TYR A 136 17.59 -20.77 1.18
N ARG A 137 17.79 -21.00 2.48
CA ARG A 137 17.80 -22.38 3.00
C ARG A 137 16.42 -23.00 2.91
N THR A 138 16.35 -24.24 2.44
CA THR A 138 15.16 -25.07 2.58
C THR A 138 15.00 -25.47 4.05
N ARG A 139 13.83 -25.20 4.61
CA ARG A 139 13.51 -25.57 6.00
C ARG A 139 12.77 -26.90 5.99
N PRO A 140 13.18 -27.89 6.80
CA PRO A 140 12.48 -29.16 6.87
C PRO A 140 11.05 -28.99 7.40
N TYR A 141 10.85 -28.03 8.32
CA TYR A 141 9.58 -27.80 8.98
C TYR A 141 9.43 -26.35 9.44
N THR A 142 8.34 -25.71 9.07
CA THR A 142 7.97 -24.35 9.48
C THR A 142 6.48 -24.30 9.78
N VAL A 143 6.09 -23.60 10.85
CA VAL A 143 4.70 -23.51 11.29
C VAL A 143 4.28 -22.05 11.37
N GLN A 144 3.10 -21.76 10.82
CA GLN A 144 2.29 -20.61 11.18
C GLN A 144 1.37 -21.04 12.32
N TYR A 145 1.57 -20.50 13.51
CA TYR A 145 0.85 -20.93 14.71
C TYR A 145 0.09 -19.76 15.34
N HIS A 146 -1.21 -19.69 15.08
CA HIS A 146 -2.09 -18.65 15.62
C HIS A 146 -1.59 -17.21 15.41
N GLU A 147 -0.99 -16.96 14.26
CA GLU A 147 -0.52 -15.63 13.86
C GLU A 147 -1.14 -15.27 12.51
N SER A 148 -1.28 -13.97 12.26
CA SER A 148 -1.83 -13.52 10.98
C SER A 148 -0.90 -13.85 9.82
N ASP A 149 -1.45 -13.97 8.61
CA ASP A 149 -0.64 -14.21 7.40
C ASP A 149 0.45 -13.13 7.27
N TYR A 150 0.15 -11.87 7.60
CA TYR A 150 1.13 -10.78 7.66
C TYR A 150 2.23 -11.00 8.71
N GLN A 151 1.87 -11.30 9.96
CA GLN A 151 2.85 -11.52 11.03
C GLN A 151 3.79 -12.70 10.70
N PHE A 152 3.22 -13.77 10.14
CA PHE A 152 3.97 -14.95 9.73
C PHE A 152 5.02 -14.62 8.67
N ILE A 153 4.62 -13.95 7.58
CA ILE A 153 5.57 -13.60 6.52
C ILE A 153 6.61 -12.59 7.00
N SER A 154 6.21 -11.58 7.80
CA SER A 154 7.13 -10.56 8.30
C SER A 154 8.23 -11.19 9.14
N ARG A 155 7.85 -12.05 10.09
CA ARG A 155 8.80 -12.77 10.95
C ARG A 155 9.76 -13.66 10.15
N LEU A 156 9.28 -14.33 9.10
CA LEU A 156 10.13 -15.16 8.26
C LEU A 156 11.08 -14.32 7.38
N CYS A 157 10.57 -13.24 6.79
CA CYS A 157 11.34 -12.32 5.97
C CYS A 157 12.45 -11.65 6.79
N GLU A 158 12.12 -11.10 7.96
CA GLU A 158 13.08 -10.51 8.89
C GLU A 158 14.21 -11.49 9.26
N ALA A 159 13.87 -12.77 9.51
CA ALA A 159 14.85 -13.79 9.86
C ALA A 159 15.83 -14.15 8.72
N GLU A 160 15.47 -13.92 7.46
CA GLU A 160 16.33 -14.18 6.30
C GLU A 160 16.97 -12.88 5.74
N GLY A 161 16.66 -11.72 6.33
CA GLY A 161 17.09 -10.41 5.84
C GLY A 161 16.37 -9.96 4.57
N ILE A 162 15.14 -10.45 4.35
CA ILE A 162 14.25 -9.98 3.31
C ILE A 162 13.47 -8.80 3.87
N TYR A 163 13.47 -7.68 3.16
CA TYR A 163 12.59 -6.56 3.42
C TYR A 163 11.58 -6.41 2.27
N TRP A 164 10.58 -5.56 2.45
CA TRP A 164 9.64 -5.27 1.38
C TRP A 164 9.25 -3.78 1.33
N TYR A 165 8.79 -3.35 0.17
CA TYR A 165 8.24 -2.02 -0.08
C TYR A 165 7.14 -2.09 -1.13
N VAL A 166 6.48 -0.97 -1.43
CA VAL A 166 5.36 -0.90 -2.37
C VAL A 166 5.75 -0.03 -3.56
N GLU A 167 5.59 -0.56 -4.76
CA GLU A 167 5.65 0.23 -6.00
C GLU A 167 4.23 0.62 -6.39
N HIS A 168 4.01 1.91 -6.59
CA HIS A 168 2.70 2.45 -6.92
C HIS A 168 2.63 2.89 -8.37
N GLU A 169 1.53 2.53 -9.02
CA GLU A 169 1.17 2.88 -10.38
C GLU A 169 -0.25 3.45 -10.40
N SER A 170 -0.72 3.91 -11.56
CA SER A 170 -2.08 4.42 -11.69
C SER A 170 -3.09 3.29 -11.57
N GLY A 171 -3.82 3.23 -10.45
CA GLY A 171 -4.86 2.22 -10.20
C GLY A 171 -4.34 0.84 -9.75
N SER A 172 -3.04 0.72 -9.48
CA SER A 172 -2.43 -0.51 -8.99
C SER A 172 -1.22 -0.22 -8.12
N HIS A 173 -0.88 -1.17 -7.25
CA HIS A 173 0.38 -1.18 -6.53
C HIS A 173 0.87 -2.62 -6.36
N THR A 174 2.19 -2.81 -6.37
CA THR A 174 2.84 -4.11 -6.25
C THR A 174 3.70 -4.14 -4.99
N VAL A 175 3.56 -5.19 -4.18
CA VAL A 175 4.46 -5.44 -3.04
C VAL A 175 5.73 -6.10 -3.56
N VAL A 176 6.88 -5.47 -3.33
CA VAL A 176 8.19 -5.97 -3.78
C VAL A 176 8.95 -6.51 -2.58
N PHE A 177 9.26 -7.81 -2.60
CA PHE A 177 10.19 -8.44 -1.65
C PHE A 177 11.61 -8.35 -2.19
N ALA A 178 12.54 -7.82 -1.38
CA ALA A 178 13.89 -7.50 -1.78
C ALA A 178 14.93 -7.90 -0.73
N ASP A 179 16.15 -8.21 -1.16
CA ASP A 179 17.28 -8.57 -0.29
C ASP A 179 18.57 -7.79 -0.58
N ASP A 180 18.58 -6.96 -1.62
CA ASP A 180 19.71 -6.14 -2.02
C ASP A 180 19.25 -4.74 -2.45
N VAL A 181 20.00 -3.71 -2.08
CA VAL A 181 19.62 -2.32 -2.39
C VAL A 181 19.90 -1.99 -3.85
N VAL A 182 21.03 -2.43 -4.39
CA VAL A 182 21.50 -2.03 -5.73
C VAL A 182 20.65 -2.65 -6.83
N GLY A 183 20.34 -3.94 -6.71
CA GLY A 183 19.56 -4.68 -7.69
C GLY A 183 18.04 -4.51 -7.54
N SER A 184 17.56 -4.05 -6.39
CA SER A 184 16.12 -4.00 -6.12
C SER A 184 15.49 -2.62 -6.21
N HIS A 185 16.27 -1.53 -6.18
CA HIS A 185 15.74 -0.16 -6.17
C HIS A 185 16.15 0.62 -7.41
N SER A 186 15.30 1.56 -7.80
CA SER A 186 15.61 2.55 -8.83
C SER A 186 15.27 3.93 -8.32
N PRO A 187 16.04 4.98 -8.69
CA PRO A 187 15.67 6.35 -8.38
C PRO A 187 14.29 6.67 -8.94
N LEU A 188 13.54 7.52 -8.23
CA LEU A 188 12.31 8.08 -8.77
C LEU A 188 12.61 8.82 -10.10
N PRO A 189 11.72 8.76 -11.11
CA PRO A 189 11.86 9.56 -12.31
C PRO A 189 12.02 11.05 -11.95
N GLY A 190 13.10 11.68 -12.43
CA GLY A 190 13.44 13.07 -12.08
C GLY A 190 14.00 13.28 -10.67
N GLY A 191 14.00 12.26 -9.80
CA GLY A 191 14.51 12.31 -8.43
C GLY A 191 15.92 11.74 -8.23
N HIS A 192 16.71 11.65 -9.31
CA HIS A 192 18.09 11.13 -9.25
C HIS A 192 19.05 12.07 -8.52
N VAL A 193 18.78 13.38 -8.57
CA VAL A 193 19.51 14.42 -7.83
C VAL A 193 18.48 15.42 -7.31
N ILE A 194 18.47 15.62 -5.99
CA ILE A 194 17.56 16.58 -5.34
C ILE A 194 18.41 17.75 -4.82
N PRO A 195 18.20 18.99 -5.31
CA PRO A 195 18.93 20.14 -4.82
C PRO A 195 18.52 20.49 -3.39
N PHE A 196 19.50 20.87 -2.57
CA PHE A 196 19.26 21.40 -1.23
C PHE A 196 19.32 22.94 -1.27
N TYR A 197 18.25 23.58 -0.81
CA TYR A 197 18.17 25.03 -0.68
C TYR A 197 18.03 25.37 0.82
N PRO A 198 19.07 25.93 1.46
CA PRO A 198 19.06 26.31 2.88
C PRO A 198 18.06 27.42 3.23
#